data_AF-P19129-F1
#
_entry.id   AF-P19129-F1
#
_cell.length_a   1.000
_cell.length_b   1.000
_cell.length_c   1.000
_cell.angle_alpha   90.00
_cell.angle_beta   90.00
_cell.angle_gamma   90.00
#
_symmetry.space_group_name_H-M   'P 1'
#
loop_
_entity.id
_entity.type
_entity.pdbx_description
1 polymer ?
#
loop_
_entity_poly.entity_id
_entity_poly.type
_entity_poly.pdbx_seq_one_letter_code
_entity_poly.pdbx_strand_id
1 'polypeptide(L)'
;LELDEKTLTITLNDAGESVTLTSEQATEGQKLFVANCTKCHLQGKTKTNNNVSLGLGDLAKAEPPRDNLLALIDYLEHPTSYDGEDDLSELHPNVSRPDIYPELRNLTEDDVYNVAAYMLVAPRLDERWGGTIYF
;
A
#
# COMPACT_ATOMS: atom_id res chain seq x y z
N LEU A 1 4.68 -11.23 -17.28
CA LEU A 1 4.58 -12.42 -16.42
C LEU A 1 3.10 -12.68 -16.25
N GLU A 2 2.61 -13.88 -16.53
CA GLU A 2 1.25 -14.25 -16.13
C GLU A 2 1.33 -14.67 -14.65
N LEU A 3 0.72 -13.89 -13.77
CA LEU A 3 0.73 -14.17 -12.33
C LEU A 3 -0.34 -15.21 -12.02
N ASP A 4 0.00 -16.19 -11.17
CA ASP A 4 -0.97 -17.21 -10.78
C ASP A 4 -2.03 -16.67 -9.80
N GLU A 5 -3.18 -17.35 -9.75
CA GLU A 5 -4.32 -16.98 -8.91
C GLU A 5 -3.93 -16.90 -7.43
N LYS A 6 -3.02 -17.78 -6.98
CA LYS A 6 -2.53 -17.79 -5.60
C LYS A 6 -1.78 -16.50 -5.28
N THR A 7 -0.96 -16.01 -6.19
CA THR A 7 -0.21 -14.77 -6.05
C THR A 7 -1.15 -13.56 -6.03
N LEU A 8 -2.21 -13.60 -6.84
CA LEU A 8 -3.20 -12.55 -6.96
C LEU A 8 -4.30 -12.56 -5.89
N THR A 9 -4.36 -13.60 -5.04
CA THR A 9 -5.37 -13.71 -3.97
C THR A 9 -4.86 -13.11 -2.66
N ILE A 10 -5.35 -11.95 -2.26
CA ILE A 10 -4.92 -11.19 -1.08
C ILE A 10 -6.02 -11.14 -0.01
N THR A 11 -5.65 -10.75 1.21
CA THR A 11 -6.59 -10.55 2.31
C THR A 11 -7.40 -9.28 2.04
N LEU A 12 -8.73 -9.42 2.04
CA LEU A 12 -9.67 -8.32 1.82
C LEU A 12 -9.80 -7.46 3.09
N ASN A 13 -10.01 -8.09 4.25
CA ASN A 13 -10.32 -7.40 5.51
C ASN A 13 -9.88 -8.19 6.76
N ASP A 14 -10.10 -7.59 7.93
CA ASP A 14 -9.73 -8.17 9.24
C ASP A 14 -10.54 -9.43 9.62
N ALA A 15 -11.65 -9.72 8.93
CA ALA A 15 -12.39 -10.96 9.12
C ALA A 15 -11.72 -12.17 8.43
N GLY A 16 -10.63 -11.93 7.69
CA GLY A 16 -9.90 -12.97 6.96
C GLY A 16 -10.50 -13.33 5.60
N GLU A 17 -11.46 -12.55 5.11
CA GLU A 17 -11.98 -12.74 3.74
C GLU A 17 -10.88 -12.47 2.72
N SER A 18 -10.95 -13.14 1.57
CA SER A 18 -9.97 -13.00 0.49
C SER A 18 -10.61 -12.38 -0.74
N VAL A 19 -9.79 -11.71 -1.54
CA VAL A 19 -10.17 -11.28 -2.89
C VAL A 19 -9.06 -11.65 -3.87
N THR A 20 -9.45 -12.09 -5.07
CA THR A 20 -8.52 -12.43 -6.15
C THR A 20 -8.54 -11.33 -7.19
N LEU A 21 -7.39 -10.70 -7.41
CA LEU A 21 -7.21 -9.65 -8.41
C LEU A 21 -7.19 -10.23 -9.81
N THR A 22 -7.62 -9.43 -10.79
CA THR A 22 -7.28 -9.68 -12.19
C THR A 22 -5.82 -9.31 -12.46
N SER A 23 -5.23 -9.91 -13.48
CA SER A 23 -3.88 -9.52 -13.94
C SER A 23 -3.79 -8.05 -14.33
N GLU A 24 -4.90 -7.47 -14.82
CA GLU A 24 -5.00 -6.04 -15.16
C GLU A 24 -4.93 -5.18 -13.90
N GLN A 25 -5.71 -5.49 -12.85
CA GLN A 25 -5.67 -4.76 -11.58
C GLN A 25 -4.27 -4.78 -10.95
N ALA A 26 -3.61 -5.95 -10.95
CA ALA A 26 -2.24 -6.06 -10.44
C ALA A 26 -1.23 -5.25 -11.27
N THR A 27 -1.41 -5.20 -12.59
CA THR A 27 -0.53 -4.44 -13.50
C THR A 27 -0.73 -2.93 -13.34
N GLU A 28 -1.97 -2.46 -13.28
CA GLU A 28 -2.25 -1.04 -13.05
C GLU A 28 -1.82 -0.60 -11.65
N GLY A 29 -2.04 -1.43 -10.63
CA GLY A 29 -1.54 -1.18 -9.28
C GLY A 29 -0.01 -1.02 -9.22
N GLN A 30 0.72 -1.89 -9.92
CA GLN A 30 2.18 -1.77 -10.04
C GLN A 30 2.59 -0.43 -10.68
N LYS A 31 1.93 -0.06 -11.78
CA LYS A 31 2.22 1.18 -12.51
C LYS A 31 1.96 2.42 -11.66
N LEU A 32 0.84 2.44 -10.93
CA LEU A 32 0.50 3.50 -9.98
C LEU A 32 1.51 3.59 -8.83
N PHE A 33 1.93 2.45 -8.28
CA PHE A 33 2.93 2.42 -7.22
C PHE A 33 4.27 2.98 -7.69
N VAL A 34 4.71 2.58 -8.90
CA VAL A 34 5.94 3.10 -9.51
C VAL A 34 5.86 4.61 -9.70
N ALA A 35 4.73 5.12 -10.18
CA ALA A 35 4.55 6.55 -10.45
C ALA A 35 4.51 7.40 -9.16
N ASN A 36 3.83 6.93 -8.11
CA ASN A 36 3.45 7.77 -6.98
C ASN A 36 4.13 7.43 -5.65
N CYS A 37 4.56 6.17 -5.45
CA CYS A 37 4.99 5.69 -4.13
C CYS A 37 6.52 5.49 -4.03
N THR A 38 7.20 5.16 -5.13
CA THR A 38 8.61 4.72 -5.10
C THR A 38 9.62 5.77 -4.65
N LYS A 39 9.27 7.06 -4.69
CA LYS A 39 10.12 8.15 -4.17
C LYS A 39 10.50 7.92 -2.69
N CYS A 40 9.57 7.38 -1.90
CA CYS A 40 9.75 7.07 -0.49
C CYS A 40 9.76 5.57 -0.21
N HIS A 41 9.08 4.78 -1.05
CA HIS A 41 8.83 3.35 -0.84
C HIS A 41 9.40 2.42 -1.90
N LEU A 42 10.60 2.74 -2.40
CA LEU A 42 11.30 1.83 -3.31
C LEU A 42 11.48 0.45 -2.64
N GLN A 43 11.08 -0.61 -3.36
CA GLN A 43 11.09 -1.99 -2.86
C GLN A 43 10.27 -2.19 -1.56
N GLY A 44 9.22 -1.39 -1.36
CA GLY A 44 8.38 -1.49 -0.15
C GLY A 44 9.05 -1.02 1.14
N LYS A 45 10.28 -0.50 1.08
CA LYS A 45 10.96 0.08 2.24
C LYS A 45 10.36 1.44 2.60
N THR A 46 10.84 2.10 3.64
CA THR A 46 10.43 3.48 3.95
C THR A 46 11.66 4.31 4.26
N LYS A 47 11.96 5.27 3.38
CA LYS A 47 13.19 6.07 3.44
C LYS A 47 13.28 6.99 4.67
N THR A 48 12.15 7.49 5.16
CA THR A 48 12.09 8.48 6.24
C THR A 48 11.83 7.88 7.61
N ASN A 49 11.44 6.60 7.68
CA ASN A 49 11.19 5.86 8.91
C ASN A 49 11.48 4.37 8.69
N ASN A 50 12.68 3.93 9.05
CA ASN A 50 13.16 2.61 8.68
C ASN A 50 12.45 1.47 9.45
N ASN A 51 11.67 1.78 10.49
CA ASN A 51 10.93 0.80 11.29
C ASN A 51 9.50 0.53 10.78
N VAL A 52 9.03 1.30 9.79
CA VAL A 52 7.65 1.23 9.29
C VAL A 52 7.69 1.02 7.79
N SER A 53 7.88 -0.22 7.33
CA SER A 53 7.89 -0.56 5.90
C SER A 53 6.51 -1.01 5.40
N LEU A 54 6.39 -1.25 4.10
CA LEU A 54 5.23 -1.88 3.46
C LEU A 54 5.32 -3.42 3.45
N GLY A 55 6.21 -4.00 4.24
CA GLY A 55 6.27 -5.45 4.46
C GLY A 55 5.11 -5.91 5.34
N LEU A 56 4.53 -7.08 5.04
CA LEU A 56 3.36 -7.60 5.75
C LEU A 56 3.54 -7.65 7.28
N GLY A 57 4.74 -7.97 7.76
CA GLY A 57 5.02 -8.03 9.20
C GLY A 57 5.01 -6.67 9.92
N ASP A 58 5.26 -5.57 9.21
CA ASP A 58 5.15 -4.21 9.75
C ASP A 58 3.71 -3.72 9.59
N LEU A 59 3.09 -3.95 8.43
CA LEU A 59 1.69 -3.60 8.19
C LEU A 59 0.74 -4.24 9.22
N ALA A 60 0.94 -5.52 9.54
CA ALA A 60 0.10 -6.27 10.50
C ALA A 60 0.22 -5.77 11.95
N LYS A 61 1.21 -4.91 12.25
CA LYS A 61 1.49 -4.40 13.59
C LYS A 61 1.19 -2.90 13.74
N ALA A 62 0.71 -2.26 12.69
CA ALA A 62 0.14 -0.92 12.77
C ALA A 62 -1.20 -0.95 13.54
N GLU A 63 -1.67 0.22 14.00
CA GLU A 63 -2.98 0.40 14.61
C GLU A 63 -3.84 1.36 13.77
N PRO A 64 -4.97 0.90 13.19
CA PRO A 64 -5.35 -0.51 13.05
C PRO A 64 -4.38 -1.28 12.14
N PRO A 65 -4.39 -2.63 12.15
CA PRO A 65 -3.58 -3.43 11.22
C PRO A 65 -3.85 -3.06 9.76
N ARG A 66 -2.79 -2.99 8.95
CA ARG A 66 -2.83 -2.57 7.54
C ARG A 66 -2.39 -3.65 6.57
N ASP A 67 -2.43 -4.92 6.97
CA ASP A 67 -2.06 -6.07 6.15
C ASP A 67 -3.24 -6.65 5.33
N ASN A 68 -4.27 -5.83 5.11
CA ASN A 68 -5.43 -6.15 4.30
C ASN A 68 -5.82 -4.98 3.38
N LEU A 69 -6.59 -5.30 2.34
CA LEU A 69 -6.89 -4.36 1.26
C LEU A 69 -7.69 -3.15 1.73
N LEU A 70 -8.76 -3.37 2.50
CA LEU A 70 -9.61 -2.27 2.95
C LEU A 70 -8.86 -1.31 3.88
N ALA A 71 -8.00 -1.82 4.75
CA ALA A 71 -7.18 -0.98 5.63
C ALA A 71 -6.12 -0.15 4.86
N LEU A 72 -5.58 -0.67 3.76
CA LEU A 72 -4.68 0.11 2.91
C LEU A 72 -5.41 1.16 2.08
N ILE A 73 -6.62 0.86 1.60
CA ILE A 73 -7.50 1.85 0.95
C ILE A 73 -7.79 2.99 1.94
N ASP A 74 -8.21 2.65 3.16
CA ASP A 74 -8.43 3.63 4.22
C ASP A 74 -7.18 4.47 4.49
N TYR A 75 -5.99 3.86 4.58
CA TYR A 75 -4.75 4.61 4.79
C TYR A 75 -4.41 5.57 3.63
N LEU A 76 -4.76 5.23 2.39
CA LEU A 76 -4.55 6.10 1.23
C LEU A 76 -5.54 7.26 1.17
N GLU A 77 -6.66 7.16 1.89
CA GLU A 77 -7.65 8.23 2.06
C GLU A 77 -7.38 9.07 3.33
N HIS A 78 -7.05 8.42 4.44
CA HIS A 78 -6.93 8.98 5.79
C HIS A 78 -5.68 8.45 6.49
N PRO A 79 -4.47 8.86 6.08
CA PRO A 79 -3.25 8.30 6.64
C PRO A 79 -3.08 8.69 8.10
N THR A 80 -2.82 7.72 8.97
CA THR A 80 -2.50 7.93 10.39
C THR A 80 -1.10 7.46 10.76
N SER A 81 -0.57 7.91 11.90
CA SER A 81 0.67 7.36 12.48
C SER A 81 0.57 5.85 12.69
N TYR A 82 1.72 5.22 12.95
CA TYR A 82 1.79 3.78 13.09
C TYR A 82 0.99 3.23 14.28
N ASP A 83 0.80 4.05 15.32
CA ASP A 83 -0.06 3.80 16.47
C ASP A 83 -1.49 4.35 16.30
N GLY A 84 -1.83 4.93 15.14
CA GLY A 84 -3.17 5.39 14.81
C GLY A 84 -3.60 6.71 15.45
N GLU A 85 -2.75 7.34 16.27
CA GLU A 85 -3.11 8.50 17.09
C GLU A 85 -3.01 9.84 16.33
N ASP A 86 -2.03 9.99 15.44
CA ASP A 86 -1.79 11.23 14.70
C ASP A 86 -2.37 11.17 13.28
N ASP A 87 -3.09 12.22 12.89
CA ASP A 87 -3.50 12.45 11.51
C ASP A 87 -2.29 12.91 10.68
N LEU A 88 -1.99 12.17 9.61
CA LEU A 88 -0.89 12.46 8.68
C LEU A 88 -1.39 13.01 7.34
N SER A 89 -2.64 13.44 7.23
CA SER A 89 -3.24 13.91 5.97
C SER A 89 -2.54 15.13 5.35
N GLU A 90 -1.71 15.85 6.10
CA GLU A 90 -0.86 16.94 5.60
C GLU A 90 0.63 16.57 5.49
N LEU A 91 1.01 15.38 5.96
CA LEU A 91 2.39 14.91 6.03
C LEU A 91 2.67 13.70 5.12
N HIS A 92 1.64 12.95 4.76
CA HIS A 92 1.71 11.78 3.88
C HIS A 92 0.74 11.92 2.70
N PRO A 93 1.20 11.68 1.45
CA PRO A 93 0.33 11.70 0.29
C PRO A 93 -0.92 10.83 0.47
N ASN A 94 -2.08 11.42 0.21
CA ASN A 94 -3.41 10.80 0.27
C ASN A 94 -4.36 11.44 -0.74
N VAL A 95 -5.42 10.73 -1.10
CA VAL A 95 -6.39 11.19 -2.12
C VAL A 95 -7.40 12.21 -1.57
N SER A 96 -7.54 12.33 -0.25
CA SER A 96 -8.47 13.26 0.40
C SER A 96 -7.99 14.72 0.40
N ARG A 97 -6.68 14.95 0.17
CA ARG A 97 -6.06 16.28 0.14
C ARG A 97 -5.42 16.62 -1.22
N PRO A 98 -6.21 16.67 -2.33
CA PRO A 98 -5.69 16.99 -3.67
C PRO A 98 -5.28 18.47 -3.82
N ASP A 99 -5.49 19.29 -2.79
CA ASP A 99 -4.95 20.64 -2.65
C ASP A 99 -3.47 20.63 -2.27
N ILE A 100 -3.04 19.68 -1.42
CA ILE A 100 -1.64 19.51 -0.98
C ILE A 100 -0.90 18.52 -1.88
N TYR A 101 -1.55 17.45 -2.32
CA TYR A 101 -0.98 16.39 -3.16
C TYR A 101 -1.60 16.38 -4.56
N PRO A 102 -1.33 17.40 -5.39
CA PRO A 102 -1.96 17.54 -6.71
C PRO A 102 -1.63 16.38 -7.66
N GLU A 103 -0.54 15.65 -7.44
CA GLU A 103 -0.17 14.45 -8.19
C GLU A 103 -1.18 13.30 -8.05
N LEU A 104 -1.93 13.26 -6.94
CA LEU A 104 -2.92 12.22 -6.68
C LEU A 104 -4.34 12.62 -7.10
N ARG A 105 -4.56 13.86 -7.55
CA ARG A 105 -5.89 14.43 -7.83
C ARG A 105 -6.71 13.63 -8.84
N ASN A 106 -6.05 12.92 -9.75
CA ASN A 106 -6.72 12.17 -10.82
C ASN A 106 -6.86 10.67 -10.50
N LEU A 107 -6.44 10.22 -9.32
CA LEU A 107 -6.65 8.83 -8.93
C LEU A 107 -8.13 8.62 -8.58
N THR A 108 -8.71 7.61 -9.20
CA THR A 108 -10.06 7.12 -8.93
C THR A 108 -10.07 6.13 -7.76
N GLU A 109 -11.26 5.78 -7.27
CA GLU A 109 -11.41 4.70 -6.28
C GLU A 109 -10.82 3.37 -6.79
N ASP A 110 -10.97 3.07 -8.09
CA ASP A 110 -10.37 1.89 -8.71
C ASP A 110 -8.84 1.97 -8.73
N ASP A 111 -8.27 3.16 -8.94
CA ASP A 111 -6.81 3.36 -8.87
C ASP A 111 -6.28 3.16 -7.44
N VAL A 112 -7.01 3.68 -6.45
CA VAL A 112 -6.70 3.49 -5.02
C VAL A 112 -6.78 2.01 -4.65
N TYR A 113 -7.84 1.32 -5.09
CA TYR A 113 -7.98 -0.12 -4.93
C TYR A 113 -6.79 -0.88 -5.54
N ASN A 114 -6.43 -0.57 -6.78
CA ASN A 114 -5.38 -1.27 -7.51
C ASN A 114 -4.00 -1.07 -6.86
N VAL A 115 -3.66 0.17 -6.46
CA VAL A 115 -2.37 0.44 -5.83
C VAL A 115 -2.28 -0.18 -4.43
N ALA A 116 -3.35 -0.12 -3.63
CA ALA A 116 -3.41 -0.80 -2.33
C ALA A 116 -3.26 -2.32 -2.49
N ALA A 117 -3.97 -2.90 -3.45
CA ALA A 117 -3.91 -4.33 -3.74
C ALA A 117 -2.50 -4.76 -4.18
N TYR A 118 -1.82 -3.96 -5.00
CA TYR A 118 -0.44 -4.23 -5.41
C TYR A 118 0.53 -4.29 -4.23
N MET A 119 0.36 -3.46 -3.19
CA MET A 119 1.21 -3.49 -1.99
C MET A 119 1.13 -4.83 -1.25
N LEU A 120 0.03 -5.56 -1.36
CA LEU A 120 -0.17 -6.89 -0.75
C LEU A 120 0.28 -8.05 -1.65
N VAL A 121 0.30 -7.83 -2.97
CA VAL A 121 0.84 -8.79 -3.95
C VAL A 121 2.36 -8.73 -4.00
N ALA A 122 2.95 -7.53 -3.93
CA ALA A 122 4.39 -7.32 -4.11
C ALA A 122 5.31 -8.16 -3.18
N PRO A 123 5.00 -8.37 -1.88
CA PRO A 123 5.75 -9.28 -1.01
C PRO A 123 5.82 -10.73 -1.50
N ARG A 124 4.88 -11.16 -2.33
CA ARG A 124 4.85 -12.52 -2.93
C ARG A 124 5.68 -12.62 -4.20
N LEU A 125 6.05 -11.48 -4.78
CA LEU A 125 6.83 -11.38 -6.02
C LEU A 125 8.31 -11.12 -5.78
N ASP A 126 8.66 -10.42 -4.70
CA ASP A 126 10.04 -10.10 -4.34
C ASP A 126 10.25 -10.34 -2.84
N GLU A 127 11.06 -11.34 -2.50
CA GLU A 127 11.43 -11.65 -1.10
C GLU A 127 12.13 -10.50 -0.38
N ARG A 128 12.63 -9.51 -1.12
CA ARG A 128 13.30 -8.31 -0.59
C ARG A 128 12.33 -7.17 -0.31
N TRP A 129 11.05 -7.33 -0.61
CA TRP A 129 10.03 -6.31 -0.37
C TRP A 129 9.89 -6.00 1.13
N GLY A 130 9.87 -4.72 1.46
CA GLY A 130 9.76 -4.24 2.83
C GLY A 130 11.08 -4.29 3.61
N GLY A 131 10.95 -4.20 4.92
CA GLY A 131 12.06 -4.21 5.88
C GLY A 131 12.82 -2.89 5.98
N THR A 132 13.70 -2.85 6.96
CA THR A 132 14.46 -1.67 7.36
C THR A 132 15.63 -1.38 6.41
N ILE A 133 15.83 -0.10 6.08
CA ILE A 133 17.06 0.36 5.42
C ILE A 133 18.11 0.56 6.51
N TYR A 134 19.21 -0.19 6.42
CA TYR A 134 20.40 -0.01 7.25
C TYR A 134 21.52 0.63 6.40
N PHE A 135 22.21 1.60 6.96
CA PHE A 135 23.38 2.26 6.36
C PHE A 135 24.65 1.91 7.14
#